data_AF-A0AAN9DI78-F1
#
_entry.id   AF-A0AAN9DI78-F1
#
_cell.length_a   1.000
_cell.length_b   1.000
_cell.length_c   1.000
_cell.angle_alpha   90.00
_cell.angle_beta   90.00
_cell.angle_gamma   90.00
#
_symmetry.space_group_name_H-M   'P 1'
#
loop_
_entity.id
_entity.type
_entity.pdbx_description
1 polymer ?
#
loop_
_entity_poly.entity_id
_entity_poly.type
_entity_poly.pdbx_seq_one_letter_code
_entity_poly.pdbx_strand_id
1 'polypeptide(L)'
;MLIKDDYVLTSAHCLDKNSNFLEVVLGGHNISQNEESQQIIQVEKYIQHRNYTNNDFTYDIMLLKLKTKAVRNEFVDVIDLPKKNENVPARVECSIAGWGLKTPGGKASRVLREVSLKLQFSFECKRKWQDYFNSEKMICSVSDGEKAFCQGDSGSPLLCDSKLQGMAAYTYPVYCTSKKYPEVYMKISAFLPWIRKNIK
;
A
#
# COMPACT_ATOMS: atom_id res chain seq x y z
N MET A 1 -4.98 2.15 3.74
CA MET A 1 -4.90 1.91 5.20
C MET A 1 -5.37 3.13 5.99
N LEU A 2 -6.13 2.96 7.08
CA LEU A 2 -6.59 4.07 7.93
C LEU A 2 -5.45 4.55 8.84
N ILE A 3 -5.02 5.81 8.73
CA ILE A 3 -3.90 6.38 9.50
C ILE A 3 -4.32 7.48 10.50
N LYS A 4 -5.60 7.89 10.42
CA LYS A 4 -6.34 8.73 11.36
C LYS A 4 -7.82 8.47 11.10
N ASP A 5 -8.70 8.76 12.04
CA ASP A 5 -10.15 8.49 11.93
C ASP A 5 -10.78 9.03 10.64
N ASP A 6 -10.23 10.10 10.06
CA ASP A 6 -10.68 10.73 8.82
C ASP A 6 -9.63 10.74 7.70
N TYR A 7 -8.53 9.99 7.81
CA TYR A 7 -7.51 9.89 6.77
C TYR A 7 -7.11 8.46 6.44
N VAL A 8 -7.17 8.14 5.16
CA VAL A 8 -6.65 6.91 4.58
C VAL A 8 -5.43 7.21 3.73
N LEU A 9 -4.37 6.43 3.92
CA LEU A 9 -3.20 6.43 3.06
C LEU A 9 -3.33 5.36 1.98
N THR A 10 -3.02 5.71 0.74
CA THR A 10 -3.05 4.82 -0.42
C THR A 10 -2.05 5.29 -1.48
N SER A 11 -1.88 4.52 -2.56
CA SER A 11 -1.04 4.88 -3.70
C SER A 11 -1.71 5.94 -4.58
N ALA A 12 -0.91 6.86 -5.12
CA ALA A 12 -1.43 7.96 -5.94
C ALA A 12 -1.98 7.46 -7.29
N HIS A 13 -1.40 6.41 -7.85
CA HIS A 13 -1.86 5.81 -9.11
C HIS A 13 -3.22 5.11 -9.00
N CYS A 14 -3.73 4.86 -7.80
CA CYS A 14 -5.06 4.28 -7.60
C CYS A 14 -6.19 5.27 -7.91
N LEU A 15 -5.89 6.57 -8.02
CA LEU A 15 -6.91 7.56 -8.35
C LEU A 15 -7.35 7.43 -9.81
N ASP A 16 -8.56 6.91 -10.03
CA ASP A 16 -9.21 6.98 -11.34
C ASP A 16 -9.78 8.39 -11.56
N LYS A 17 -9.16 9.14 -12.46
CA LYS A 17 -9.57 10.51 -12.79
C LYS A 17 -10.88 10.57 -13.57
N ASN A 18 -11.40 9.45 -14.07
CA ASN A 18 -12.67 9.37 -14.77
C ASN A 18 -13.84 9.10 -13.81
N SER A 19 -13.55 8.71 -12.57
CA SER A 19 -14.58 8.52 -11.55
C SER A 19 -14.85 9.82 -10.80
N ASN A 20 -16.12 10.19 -10.70
CA ASN A 20 -16.56 11.30 -9.83
C ASN A 20 -16.79 10.86 -8.38
N PHE A 21 -16.59 9.58 -8.08
CA PHE A 21 -17.01 8.96 -6.84
C PHE A 21 -15.98 7.95 -6.33
N LEU A 22 -15.53 8.14 -5.10
CA LEU A 22 -14.68 7.18 -4.39
C LEU A 22 -15.20 7.00 -2.97
N GLU A 23 -15.27 5.75 -2.55
CA GLU A 23 -15.59 5.34 -1.19
C GLU A 23 -14.45 4.52 -0.62
N VAL A 24 -14.33 4.58 0.70
CA VAL A 24 -13.48 3.70 1.49
C VAL A 24 -14.38 2.75 2.25
N VAL A 25 -14.13 1.45 2.12
CA VAL A 25 -14.74 0.42 2.97
C VAL A 25 -13.74 0.03 4.05
N LEU A 26 -14.08 0.28 5.30
CA LEU A 26 -13.32 -0.14 6.49
C LEU A 26 -14.01 -1.34 7.14
N GLY A 27 -13.28 -2.16 7.90
CA GLY A 27 -13.87 -3.27 8.67
C GLY A 27 -14.40 -4.43 7.81
N GLY A 28 -14.11 -4.45 6.51
CA GLY A 28 -14.51 -5.52 5.61
C GLY A 28 -13.51 -6.68 5.59
N HIS A 29 -14.01 -7.91 5.54
CA HIS A 29 -13.25 -9.11 5.19
C HIS A 29 -13.64 -9.60 3.78
N ASN A 30 -14.94 -9.77 3.51
CA ASN A 30 -15.47 -10.19 2.23
C ASN A 30 -16.12 -9.03 1.46
N ILE A 31 -15.43 -8.50 0.46
CA ILE A 31 -15.89 -7.34 -0.35
C ILE A 31 -17.07 -7.65 -1.27
N SER A 32 -17.52 -8.91 -1.35
CA SER A 32 -18.73 -9.31 -2.08
C SER A 32 -19.96 -9.45 -1.18
N GLN A 33 -19.82 -9.21 0.13
CA GLN A 33 -20.88 -9.30 1.12
C GLN A 33 -21.02 -7.98 1.87
N ASN A 34 -22.23 -7.70 2.33
CA ASN A 34 -22.51 -6.60 3.22
C ASN A 34 -22.33 -7.12 4.66
N GLU A 35 -21.17 -6.84 5.25
CA GLU A 35 -20.84 -7.31 6.60
C GLU A 35 -21.18 -6.22 7.63
N GLU A 36 -21.70 -6.60 8.79
CA GLU A 36 -22.07 -5.64 9.84
C GLU A 36 -20.87 -4.82 10.37
N SER A 37 -19.66 -5.36 10.23
CA SER A 37 -18.42 -4.69 10.58
C SER A 37 -18.02 -3.57 9.61
N GLN A 38 -18.62 -3.53 8.41
CA GLN A 38 -18.22 -2.60 7.38
C GLN A 38 -18.67 -1.17 7.67
N GLN A 39 -17.77 -0.22 7.43
CA GLN A 39 -18.08 1.21 7.36
C GLN A 39 -17.73 1.72 5.97
N ILE A 40 -18.76 2.10 5.21
CA ILE A 40 -18.60 2.66 3.87
C ILE A 40 -18.65 4.18 3.98
N ILE A 41 -17.54 4.84 3.66
CA ILE A 41 -17.38 6.28 3.85
C ILE A 41 -16.91 6.93 2.56
N GLN A 42 -17.65 7.95 2.11
CA GLN A 42 -17.27 8.75 0.96
C GLN A 42 -16.00 9.55 1.20
N VAL A 43 -15.20 9.72 0.14
CA VAL A 43 -14.02 10.59 0.16
C VAL A 43 -14.42 12.04 -0.07
N GLU A 44 -14.00 12.94 0.82
CA GLU A 44 -14.16 14.39 0.70
C GLU A 44 -13.06 15.01 -0.17
N LYS A 45 -11.80 14.60 0.04
CA LYS A 45 -10.64 15.19 -0.64
C LYS A 45 -9.59 14.15 -1.00
N TYR A 46 -9.03 14.33 -2.19
CA TYR A 46 -7.90 13.57 -2.73
C TYR A 46 -6.65 14.43 -2.66
N ILE A 47 -5.63 14.01 -1.92
CA ILE A 47 -4.41 14.77 -1.70
C ILE A 47 -3.25 13.93 -2.23
N GLN A 48 -3.03 13.99 -3.54
CA GLN A 48 -1.89 13.33 -4.19
C GLN A 48 -0.60 14.10 -3.89
N HIS A 49 0.52 13.38 -3.77
CA HIS A 49 1.81 14.05 -3.67
C HIS A 49 2.10 14.83 -4.97
N ARG A 50 2.43 16.13 -4.86
CA ARG A 50 2.59 17.03 -6.01
C ARG A 50 3.62 16.60 -7.07
N ASN A 51 4.59 15.78 -6.67
CA ASN A 51 5.64 15.26 -7.55
C ASN A 51 5.28 13.91 -8.19
N TYR A 52 4.11 13.34 -7.88
CA TYR A 52 3.65 12.10 -8.52
C TYR A 52 3.34 12.37 -9.99
N THR A 53 3.80 11.48 -10.88
CA THR A 53 3.41 11.47 -12.28
C THR A 53 3.16 10.02 -12.72
N ASN A 54 2.35 9.80 -13.76
CA ASN A 54 2.08 8.44 -14.26
C ASN A 54 3.31 7.73 -14.84
N ASN A 55 4.41 8.45 -15.07
CA ASN A 55 5.66 7.90 -15.58
C ASN A 55 6.72 7.71 -14.48
N ASP A 56 6.49 8.24 -13.28
CA ASP A 56 7.43 8.18 -12.16
C ASP A 56 6.69 7.88 -10.84
N PHE A 57 6.86 6.64 -10.38
CA PHE A 57 6.29 6.13 -9.14
C PHE A 57 7.10 6.52 -7.90
N THR A 58 8.14 7.36 -8.02
CA THR A 58 8.97 7.85 -6.90
C THR A 58 8.16 8.53 -5.80
N TYR A 59 7.00 9.10 -6.14
CA TYR A 59 6.11 9.78 -5.21
C TYR A 59 4.69 9.20 -5.23
N ASP A 60 4.56 7.89 -5.44
CA ASP A 60 3.28 7.18 -5.55
C ASP A 60 2.54 7.06 -4.21
N ILE A 61 2.08 8.20 -3.68
CA ILE A 61 1.44 8.32 -2.37
C ILE A 61 0.33 9.38 -2.41
N MET A 62 -0.80 9.05 -1.79
CA MET A 62 -1.99 9.89 -1.71
C MET A 62 -2.67 9.72 -0.36
N LEU A 63 -3.18 10.83 0.18
CA LEU A 63 -4.11 10.82 1.29
C LEU A 63 -5.53 11.00 0.77
N LEU A 64 -6.45 10.20 1.29
CA LEU A 64 -7.88 10.37 1.13
C LEU A 64 -8.43 10.92 2.44
N LYS A 65 -9.00 12.12 2.41
CA LYS A 65 -9.74 12.66 3.54
C LYS A 65 -11.18 12.16 3.47
N LEU A 66 -11.64 11.50 4.52
CA LEU A 66 -13.00 10.97 4.60
C LEU A 66 -14.01 12.08 4.91
N LYS A 67 -15.23 11.95 4.39
CA LYS A 67 -16.34 12.89 4.62
C LYS A 67 -16.86 12.84 6.06
N THR A 68 -16.80 11.68 6.68
CA THR A 68 -17.09 11.46 8.11
C THR A 68 -15.96 10.68 8.75
N LYS A 69 -15.75 10.85 10.06
CA LYS A 69 -14.80 10.03 10.81
C LYS A 69 -15.27 8.58 10.87
N ALA A 70 -14.34 7.65 10.70
CA ALA A 70 -14.54 6.26 11.02
C ALA A 70 -14.76 6.09 12.53
N VAL A 71 -15.66 5.17 12.89
CA VAL A 71 -15.92 4.78 14.28
C VAL A 71 -14.98 3.63 14.61
N ARG A 72 -14.05 3.83 15.55
CA ARG A 72 -13.13 2.77 15.92
C ARG A 72 -13.83 1.67 16.71
N ASN A 73 -13.47 0.41 16.43
CA ASN A 73 -13.93 -0.78 17.12
C ASN A 73 -12.94 -1.93 16.87
N GLU A 74 -13.32 -3.16 17.21
CA GLU A 74 -12.49 -4.35 17.01
C GLU A 74 -12.17 -4.70 15.54
N PHE A 75 -12.92 -4.14 14.58
CA PHE A 75 -12.72 -4.34 13.13
C PHE A 75 -12.09 -3.13 12.42
N VAL A 76 -12.16 -1.95 13.03
CA VAL A 76 -11.71 -0.69 12.46
C VAL A 76 -10.81 0.03 13.47
N ASP A 77 -9.53 0.09 13.17
CA ASP A 77 -8.57 0.87 13.93
C ASP A 77 -7.55 1.57 13.00
N VAL A 78 -6.85 2.54 13.57
CA VAL A 78 -5.80 3.30 12.93
C VAL A 78 -4.47 2.57 13.03
N ILE A 79 -3.75 2.49 11.90
CA ILE A 79 -2.38 2.00 11.92
C ILE A 79 -1.39 3.09 12.35
N ASP A 80 -0.49 2.74 13.25
CA ASP A 80 0.58 3.63 13.68
C ASP A 80 1.59 3.89 12.56
N LEU A 81 1.85 5.18 12.30
CA LEU A 81 2.93 5.60 11.41
C LEU A 81 4.30 5.45 12.10
N PRO A 82 5.38 5.19 11.34
CA PRO A 82 6.74 5.26 11.87
C PRO A 82 7.03 6.58 12.59
N LYS A 83 7.75 6.50 13.71
CA LYS A 83 8.08 7.68 14.53
C LYS A 83 9.06 8.63 13.83
N LYS A 84 10.06 8.08 13.14
CA LYS A 84 11.09 8.82 12.41
C LYS A 84 11.47 8.08 11.13
N ASN A 85 12.21 8.76 10.26
CA ASN A 85 12.76 8.14 9.06
C ASN A 85 13.93 7.23 9.45
N GLU A 86 13.69 5.91 9.45
CA GLU A 86 14.70 4.90 9.76
C GLU A 86 14.96 4.01 8.55
N ASN A 87 16.11 3.34 8.56
CA ASN A 87 16.37 2.29 7.59
C ASN A 87 15.62 1.03 8.02
N VAL A 88 14.89 0.44 7.08
CA VAL A 88 14.23 -0.85 7.29
C VAL A 88 15.27 -1.93 7.02
N PRO A 89 15.59 -2.82 7.97
CA PRO A 89 16.60 -3.84 7.74
C PRO A 89 16.16 -4.78 6.61
N ALA A 90 17.10 -5.18 5.77
CA ALA A 90 16.87 -6.23 4.78
C ALA A 90 16.70 -7.59 5.46
N ARG A 91 16.17 -8.56 4.73
CA ARG A 91 15.94 -9.96 5.16
C ARG A 91 14.98 -10.14 6.34
N VAL A 92 14.35 -9.06 6.79
CA VAL A 92 13.25 -9.11 7.76
C VAL A 92 12.01 -9.68 7.09
N GLU A 93 11.29 -10.51 7.83
CA GLU A 93 10.00 -11.05 7.42
C GLU A 93 8.90 -10.02 7.65
N CYS A 94 8.07 -9.85 6.64
CA CYS A 94 6.98 -8.91 6.64
C CYS A 94 5.74 -9.58 6.07
N SER A 95 4.57 -9.03 6.37
CA SER A 95 3.32 -9.43 5.76
C SER A 95 2.67 -8.28 5.01
N ILE A 96 1.93 -8.63 3.96
CA ILE A 96 1.08 -7.71 3.24
C ILE A 96 -0.28 -8.36 3.01
N ALA A 97 -1.34 -7.59 3.20
CA ALA A 97 -2.70 -8.06 3.05
C ALA A 97 -3.48 -7.24 2.01
N GLY A 98 -4.30 -7.91 1.20
CA GLY A 98 -5.13 -7.29 0.18
C GLY A 98 -6.13 -8.23 -0.50
N TRP A 99 -6.88 -7.68 -1.45
CA TRP A 99 -7.95 -8.37 -2.20
C TRP A 99 -7.63 -8.53 -3.69
N GLY A 100 -6.40 -8.23 -4.09
CA GLY A 100 -5.94 -8.29 -5.47
C GLY A 100 -5.97 -9.69 -6.08
N LEU A 101 -5.38 -9.80 -7.28
CA LEU A 101 -5.35 -11.06 -8.01
C LEU A 101 -4.60 -12.13 -7.21
N LYS A 102 -5.23 -13.31 -7.07
CA LYS A 102 -4.61 -14.45 -6.37
C LYS A 102 -3.44 -15.08 -7.14
N THR A 103 -3.43 -14.88 -8.46
CA THR A 103 -2.40 -15.37 -9.39
C THR A 103 -2.28 -14.38 -10.54
N PRO A 104 -1.12 -14.31 -11.23
CA PRO A 104 -0.98 -13.48 -12.44
C PRO A 104 -2.08 -13.77 -13.46
N GLY A 105 -2.77 -12.73 -13.96
CA GLY A 105 -3.89 -12.85 -14.90
C GLY A 105 -5.14 -13.56 -14.37
N GLY A 106 -5.18 -13.86 -13.06
CA GLY A 106 -6.27 -14.58 -12.42
C GLY A 106 -7.45 -13.70 -12.03
N LYS A 107 -8.19 -14.14 -11.00
CA LYS A 107 -9.30 -13.39 -10.41
C LYS A 107 -8.89 -12.77 -9.07
N ALA A 108 -9.42 -11.57 -8.80
CA ALA A 108 -9.33 -10.93 -7.49
C ALA A 108 -9.93 -11.81 -6.39
N SER A 109 -9.43 -11.66 -5.17
CA SER A 109 -9.98 -12.35 -4.01
C SER A 109 -11.21 -11.63 -3.48
N ARG A 110 -12.27 -12.38 -3.17
CA ARG A 110 -13.44 -11.82 -2.48
C ARG A 110 -13.16 -11.56 -1.00
N VAL A 111 -12.32 -12.39 -0.41
CA VAL A 111 -11.92 -12.32 1.00
C VAL A 111 -10.52 -11.75 1.12
N LEU A 112 -10.24 -11.05 2.22
CA LEU A 112 -8.91 -10.53 2.52
C LEU A 112 -7.91 -11.69 2.59
N ARG A 113 -6.78 -11.54 1.92
CA ARG A 113 -5.67 -12.51 1.98
C ARG A 113 -4.42 -11.80 2.43
N GLU A 114 -3.55 -12.56 3.09
CA GLU A 114 -2.25 -12.11 3.55
C GLU A 114 -1.17 -13.07 3.05
N VAL A 115 0.00 -12.53 2.71
CA VAL A 115 1.19 -13.31 2.40
C VAL A 115 2.39 -12.79 3.20
N SER A 116 3.22 -13.72 3.66
CA SER A 116 4.54 -13.41 4.23
C SER A 116 5.61 -13.36 3.14
N LEU A 117 6.51 -12.39 3.26
CA LEU A 117 7.59 -12.14 2.31
C LEU A 117 8.82 -11.56 3.04
N LYS A 118 9.97 -11.56 2.39
CA LYS A 118 11.22 -11.05 2.97
C LYS A 118 11.75 -9.85 2.20
N LEU A 119 12.11 -8.81 2.93
CA LEU A 119 12.73 -7.62 2.34
C LEU A 119 14.10 -7.94 1.73
N GLN A 120 14.45 -7.19 0.69
CA GLN A 120 15.76 -7.22 0.06
C GLN A 120 16.59 -6.00 0.45
N PHE A 121 17.90 -6.08 0.20
CA PHE A 121 18.72 -4.89 0.27
C PHE A 121 18.36 -3.95 -0.88
N SER A 122 18.30 -2.64 -0.61
CA SER A 122 17.95 -1.64 -1.62
C SER A 122 18.85 -1.69 -2.86
N PHE A 123 20.12 -2.08 -2.72
CA PHE A 123 21.03 -2.23 -3.87
C PHE A 123 20.65 -3.41 -4.78
N GLU A 124 20.09 -4.49 -4.23
CA GLU A 124 19.63 -5.64 -5.02
C GLU A 124 18.48 -5.22 -5.94
N CYS A 125 17.56 -4.42 -5.41
CA CYS A 125 16.43 -3.87 -6.15
C CYS A 125 16.85 -2.79 -7.13
N LYS A 126 17.76 -1.88 -6.73
CA LYS A 126 18.33 -0.89 -7.63
C LYS A 126 19.01 -1.54 -8.84
N ARG A 127 19.70 -2.67 -8.66
CA ARG A 127 20.30 -3.42 -9.78
C ARG A 127 19.27 -4.03 -10.74
N LYS A 128 18.05 -4.31 -10.28
CA LYS A 128 16.97 -4.88 -11.13
C LYS A 128 16.14 -3.81 -11.82
N TRP A 129 15.79 -2.77 -11.07
CA TRP A 129 14.89 -1.71 -11.51
C TRP A 129 15.60 -0.47 -12.05
N GLN A 130 16.91 -0.35 -11.83
CA GLN A 130 17.71 0.77 -12.32
C GLN A 130 17.07 2.11 -11.94
N ASP A 131 16.81 2.99 -12.89
CA ASP A 131 16.26 4.33 -12.65
C ASP A 131 14.83 4.33 -12.11
N TYR A 132 14.10 3.22 -12.24
CA TYR A 132 12.75 3.09 -11.69
C TYR A 132 12.72 2.87 -10.17
N PHE A 133 13.87 2.65 -9.53
CA PHE A 133 13.96 2.45 -8.08
C PHE A 133 14.80 3.53 -7.38
N ASN A 134 14.18 4.21 -6.41
CA ASN A 134 14.82 5.21 -5.57
C ASN A 134 14.98 4.66 -4.14
N SER A 135 16.21 4.34 -3.72
CA SER A 135 16.48 3.69 -2.43
C SER A 135 16.17 4.57 -1.20
N GLU A 136 15.98 5.88 -1.37
CA GLU A 136 15.58 6.76 -0.27
C GLU A 136 14.07 6.71 -0.02
N LYS A 137 13.29 6.41 -1.06
CA LYS A 137 11.82 6.50 -1.06
C LYS A 137 11.13 5.15 -1.25
N MET A 138 11.87 4.11 -1.60
CA MET A 138 11.35 2.79 -1.89
C MET A 138 12.08 1.70 -1.10
N ILE A 139 11.32 0.66 -0.77
CA ILE A 139 11.81 -0.64 -0.28
C ILE A 139 11.22 -1.74 -1.16
N CYS A 140 11.68 -2.97 -0.98
CA CYS A 140 11.34 -4.05 -1.90
C CYS A 140 11.50 -5.44 -1.28
N SER A 141 10.77 -6.40 -1.84
CA SER A 141 10.85 -7.83 -1.56
C SER A 141 11.01 -8.60 -2.85
N VAL A 142 11.52 -9.83 -2.79
CA VAL A 142 11.46 -10.73 -3.95
C VAL A 142 10.56 -11.91 -3.64
N SER A 143 9.70 -12.25 -4.59
CA SER A 143 8.87 -13.44 -4.51
C SER A 143 9.73 -14.70 -4.58
N ASP A 144 9.32 -15.74 -3.86
CA ASP A 144 9.82 -17.11 -3.99
C ASP A 144 9.26 -17.82 -5.23
N GLY A 145 8.36 -17.17 -5.99
CA GLY A 145 7.62 -17.72 -7.12
C GLY A 145 6.16 -18.01 -6.82
N GLU A 146 5.77 -17.99 -5.55
CA GLU A 146 4.43 -18.40 -5.10
C GLU A 146 3.72 -17.24 -4.40
N LYS A 147 4.45 -16.47 -3.58
CA LYS A 147 3.90 -15.40 -2.74
C LYS A 147 4.35 -14.02 -3.22
N ALA A 148 3.38 -13.15 -3.45
CA ALA A 148 3.57 -11.74 -3.81
C ALA A 148 2.24 -10.99 -3.62
N PHE A 149 2.28 -9.67 -3.47
CA PHE A 149 1.12 -8.84 -3.78
C PHE A 149 0.97 -8.74 -5.30
N CYS A 150 -0.25 -8.51 -5.79
CA CYS A 150 -0.52 -8.47 -7.22
C CYS A 150 -1.42 -7.30 -7.61
N GLN A 151 -1.90 -7.30 -8.85
CA GLN A 151 -2.79 -6.25 -9.33
C GLN A 151 -4.05 -6.16 -8.46
N GLY A 152 -4.37 -4.95 -8.01
CA GLY A 152 -5.44 -4.68 -7.05
C GLY A 152 -4.97 -4.55 -5.59
N ASP A 153 -3.73 -4.91 -5.27
CA ASP A 153 -3.16 -4.74 -3.92
C ASP A 153 -2.42 -3.41 -3.72
N SER A 154 -2.32 -2.57 -4.76
CA SER A 154 -1.72 -1.23 -4.64
C SER A 154 -2.33 -0.41 -3.49
N GLY A 155 -1.49 0.26 -2.71
CA GLY A 155 -1.91 1.00 -1.52
C GLY A 155 -2.03 0.16 -0.24
N SER A 156 -1.87 -1.16 -0.33
CA SER A 156 -1.92 -2.06 0.83
C SER A 156 -0.71 -1.89 1.74
N PRO A 157 -0.88 -2.01 3.07
CA PRO A 157 0.21 -1.85 4.04
C PRO A 157 1.16 -3.04 4.02
N LEU A 158 2.46 -2.76 4.08
CA LEU A 158 3.50 -3.75 4.37
C LEU A 158 3.93 -3.63 5.84
N LEU A 159 3.71 -4.68 6.61
CA LEU A 159 3.98 -4.75 8.05
C LEU A 159 5.19 -5.65 8.31
N CYS A 160 6.20 -5.15 9.03
CA CYS A 160 7.34 -5.95 9.49
C CYS A 160 7.39 -5.85 11.01
N ASP A 161 7.39 -6.99 11.72
CA ASP A 161 7.25 -7.04 13.18
C ASP A 161 6.09 -6.17 13.70
N SER A 162 4.92 -6.28 13.05
CA SER A 162 3.71 -5.48 13.32
C SER A 162 3.88 -3.96 13.16
N LYS A 163 4.96 -3.49 12.54
CA LYS A 163 5.19 -2.06 12.26
C LYS A 163 5.00 -1.78 10.78
N LEU A 164 4.28 -0.70 10.47
CA LEU A 164 4.14 -0.21 9.10
C LEU A 164 5.49 0.24 8.54
N GLN A 165 5.98 -0.43 7.51
CA GLN A 165 7.23 -0.06 6.84
C GLN A 165 7.01 0.47 5.42
N GLY A 166 6.06 -0.14 4.72
CA GLY A 166 5.86 0.12 3.30
C GLY A 166 4.39 0.18 2.90
N MET A 167 4.17 0.58 1.66
CA MET A 167 2.87 0.54 1.00
C MET A 167 3.07 0.06 -0.44
N ALA A 168 2.30 -0.95 -0.87
CA ALA A 168 2.44 -1.54 -2.20
C ALA A 168 2.32 -0.51 -3.31
N ALA A 169 3.32 -0.46 -4.19
CA ALA A 169 3.35 0.46 -5.32
C ALA A 169 3.22 -0.30 -6.64
N TYR A 170 4.21 -1.14 -6.98
CA TYR A 170 4.20 -1.86 -8.26
C TYR A 170 4.99 -3.16 -8.22
N THR A 171 4.63 -4.07 -9.13
CA THR A 171 5.37 -5.30 -9.43
C THR A 171 5.78 -5.31 -10.90
N TYR A 172 6.41 -6.40 -11.34
CA TYR A 172 6.57 -6.63 -12.78
C TYR A 172 5.18 -6.77 -13.45
N PRO A 173 4.90 -6.04 -14.56
CA PRO A 173 3.53 -5.85 -15.08
C PRO A 173 2.74 -7.12 -15.40
N VAL A 174 3.41 -8.20 -15.84
CA VAL A 174 2.75 -9.45 -16.25
C VAL A 174 2.82 -10.52 -15.16
N TYR A 175 3.84 -10.47 -14.30
CA TYR A 175 4.13 -11.54 -13.34
C TYR A 175 4.49 -10.95 -11.98
N CYS A 176 3.48 -10.81 -11.11
CA CYS A 176 3.68 -10.33 -9.74
C CYS A 176 4.56 -11.27 -8.89
N THR A 177 4.54 -12.59 -9.16
CA THR A 177 5.39 -13.59 -8.48
C THR A 177 6.78 -13.76 -9.12
N SER A 178 7.32 -12.72 -9.76
CA SER A 178 8.62 -12.80 -10.42
C SER A 178 9.75 -13.05 -9.41
N LYS A 179 10.51 -14.14 -9.58
CA LYS A 179 11.76 -14.36 -8.84
C LYS A 179 12.89 -13.41 -9.28
N LYS A 180 12.73 -12.72 -10.42
CA LYS A 180 13.77 -11.86 -11.02
C LYS A 180 13.57 -10.38 -10.70
N TYR A 181 12.31 -9.93 -10.68
CA TYR A 181 11.93 -8.54 -10.46
C TYR A 181 11.28 -8.39 -9.09
N PRO A 182 11.97 -7.73 -8.13
CA PRO A 182 11.43 -7.47 -6.80
C PRO A 182 10.14 -6.67 -6.86
N GLU A 183 9.21 -6.96 -5.98
CA GLU A 183 8.05 -6.13 -5.70
C GLU A 183 8.50 -4.85 -4.99
N VAL A 184 7.87 -3.71 -5.31
CA VAL A 184 8.29 -2.40 -4.82
C VAL A 184 7.20 -1.74 -3.99
N TYR A 185 7.62 -1.14 -2.89
CA TYR A 185 6.77 -0.44 -1.93
C TYR A 185 7.30 0.97 -1.70
N MET A 186 6.38 1.93 -1.49
CA MET A 186 6.75 3.23 -0.96
C MET A 186 7.21 3.09 0.49
N LYS A 187 8.40 3.61 0.82
CA LYS A 187 8.96 3.63 2.18
C LYS A 187 8.23 4.69 3.00
N ILE A 188 7.26 4.29 3.82
CA ILE A 188 6.36 5.22 4.55
C ILE A 188 7.15 6.24 5.38
N SER A 189 8.24 5.80 6.01
CA SER A 189 9.08 6.65 6.85
C SER A 189 9.70 7.85 6.10
N ALA A 190 9.93 7.72 4.78
CA ALA A 190 10.45 8.78 3.92
C ALA A 190 9.42 9.88 3.62
N PHE A 191 8.13 9.57 3.73
CA PHE A 191 7.03 10.49 3.44
C PHE A 191 6.41 11.11 4.68
N LEU A 192 6.88 10.78 5.89
CA LEU A 192 6.34 11.34 7.15
C LEU A 192 6.23 12.86 7.16
N PRO A 193 7.22 13.66 6.69
CA PRO A 193 7.07 15.11 6.67
C PRO A 193 5.89 15.58 5.80
N TRP A 194 5.68 14.93 4.66
CA TRP A 194 4.56 15.22 3.78
C TRP A 194 3.24 14.77 4.39
N ILE A 195 3.16 13.57 4.96
CA ILE A 195 1.96 13.03 5.62
C ILE A 195 1.52 13.98 6.74
N ARG A 196 2.43 14.30 7.67
CA ARG A 196 2.15 15.17 8.83
C ARG A 196 1.74 16.59 8.44
N LYS A 197 2.27 17.12 7.32
CA LYS A 197 1.90 18.44 6.82
C LYS A 197 0.47 18.50 6.28
N ASN A 198 -0.04 17.39 5.74
CA ASN A 198 -1.34 17.34 5.06
C ASN A 198 -2.46 16.81 5.95
N ILE A 199 -2.14 16.06 7.00
CA ILE A 199 -3.11 15.70 8.04
C ILE A 199 -3.26 16.90 8.98
N LYS A 200 -4.48 17.42 9.06
CA LYS A 200 -4.88 18.41 10.07
C LYS A 200 -5.56 17.70 11.22
#